data_AF-A0A4Z1BJ65-F1
#
_entry.id   AF-A0A4Z1BJ65-F1
#
_cell.length_a   1.000
_cell.length_b   1.000
_cell.length_c   1.000
_cell.angle_alpha   90.00
_cell.angle_beta   90.00
_cell.angle_gamma   90.00
#
_symmetry.space_group_name_H-M   'P 1'
#
loop_
_entity.id
_entity.type
_entity.pdbx_description
1 polymer ?
#
loop_
_entity_poly.entity_id
_entity_poly.type
_entity_poly.pdbx_seq_one_letter_code
_entity_poly.pdbx_strand_id
1 'polypeptide(L)'
;MKYDREAIKRFVKEYHNTTTIDVKESELNIDNFFEINDEVEAVEVNDNIDNQIFFNELEQIVDRVGTDKEYFVFYLLCQGKSLNEVGKVFNLSGERIRQMYNGLLDKIVNEAS
;
A
#
# COMPACT_ATOMS: atom_id res chain seq x y z
N MET A 1 0.84 17.49 -10.10
CA MET A 1 1.40 17.54 -8.73
C MET A 1 2.88 17.24 -8.82
N LYS A 2 3.75 17.99 -8.14
CA LYS A 2 5.16 17.63 -8.05
C LYS A 2 5.31 16.66 -6.86
N TYR A 3 5.45 15.37 -7.12
CA TYR A 3 5.59 14.39 -6.05
C TYR A 3 6.97 14.55 -5.40
N ASP A 4 6.98 14.76 -4.08
CA ASP A 4 8.20 14.78 -3.29
C ASP A 4 8.55 13.36 -2.81
N ARG A 5 9.83 13.02 -2.88
CA ARG A 5 10.32 11.67 -2.55
C ARG A 5 10.01 11.27 -1.11
N GLU A 6 10.13 12.20 -0.18
CA GLU A 6 9.87 11.93 1.24
C GLU A 6 8.36 11.85 1.51
N ALA A 7 7.55 12.63 0.80
CA ALA A 7 6.09 12.50 0.84
C ALA A 7 5.62 11.11 0.37
N ILE A 8 6.15 10.60 -0.76
CA ILE A 8 5.80 9.24 -1.25
C ILE A 8 6.20 8.18 -0.21
N LYS A 9 7.42 8.25 0.34
CA LYS A 9 7.88 7.28 1.35
C LYS A 9 7.00 7.26 2.60
N ARG A 10 6.63 8.43 3.10
CA ARG A 10 5.75 8.55 4.26
C ARG A 10 4.39 7.94 3.96
N PHE A 11 3.82 8.27 2.80
CA PHE A 11 2.55 7.71 2.37
C PHE A 11 2.60 6.17 2.28
N VAL A 12 3.57 5.60 1.56
CA VAL A 12 3.73 4.14 1.43
C VAL A 12 3.85 3.46 2.79
N LYS A 13 4.57 4.08 3.73
CA LYS A 13 4.73 3.55 5.09
C LYS A 13 3.42 3.58 5.88
N GLU A 14 2.58 4.59 5.71
CA GLU A 14 1.38 4.82 6.51
C GLU A 14 0.10 4.25 5.88
N TYR A 15 0.13 3.95 4.58
CA TYR A 15 -1.05 3.54 3.80
C TYR A 15 -1.79 2.35 4.41
N HIS A 16 -1.09 1.31 4.83
CA HIS A 16 -1.72 0.13 5.45
C HIS A 16 -2.61 0.46 6.66
N ASN A 17 -2.30 1.52 7.43
CA ASN A 17 -3.09 1.95 8.58
C ASN A 17 -4.43 2.59 8.19
N THR A 18 -4.52 3.08 6.95
CA THR A 18 -5.71 3.74 6.39
C THR A 18 -6.67 2.76 5.73
N THR A 19 -6.24 1.52 5.52
CA THR A 19 -7.05 0.43 4.94
C THR A 19 -7.38 -0.69 5.92
N THR A 20 -6.79 -0.68 7.12
CA THR A 20 -7.21 -1.55 8.21
C THR A 20 -8.56 -1.10 8.73
N ILE A 21 -9.61 -1.79 8.30
CA ILE A 21 -10.89 -1.80 9.00
C ILE A 21 -10.61 -2.40 10.37
N ASP A 22 -10.94 -1.67 11.44
CA ASP A 22 -10.80 -2.12 12.82
C ASP A 22 -11.91 -3.16 13.11
N VAL A 23 -11.78 -4.34 12.50
CA VAL A 23 -12.72 -5.44 12.68
C VAL A 23 -12.39 -6.08 14.03
N LYS A 24 -13.34 -6.07 14.96
CA LYS A 24 -13.15 -6.73 16.26
C LYS A 24 -12.84 -8.21 16.01
N GLU A 25 -11.93 -8.79 16.78
CA GLU A 25 -11.54 -10.21 16.63
C GLU A 25 -12.76 -11.17 16.73
N SER A 26 -13.80 -10.76 17.47
CA SER A 26 -15.09 -11.46 17.55
C SER A 26 -15.86 -11.53 16.22
N GLU A 27 -15.63 -10.60 15.30
CA GLU A 27 -16.25 -10.54 13.95
C GLU A 27 -15.43 -11.32 12.91
N LEU A 28 -14.20 -11.73 13.22
CA LEU A 28 -13.35 -12.56 12.37
C LEU A 28 -13.63 -14.07 12.54
N ASN A 29 -14.60 -14.45 13.39
CA ASN A 29 -15.00 -15.83 13.55
C ASN A 29 -15.74 -16.32 12.29
N ILE A 30 -15.15 -17.31 11.62
CA ILE A 30 -15.70 -17.92 10.40
C ILE A 30 -17.09 -18.53 10.63
N ASP A 31 -17.39 -18.97 11.86
CA ASP A 31 -18.69 -19.58 12.21
C ASP A 31 -19.83 -18.55 12.12
N ASN A 32 -19.53 -17.26 12.31
CA ASN A 32 -20.50 -16.17 12.30
C ASN A 32 -20.42 -15.33 11.00
N PHE A 33 -19.65 -15.77 10.01
CA PHE A 33 -19.37 -14.99 8.78
C PHE A 33 -20.63 -14.70 7.94
N PHE A 34 -21.64 -15.57 8.01
CA PHE A 34 -22.93 -15.40 7.30
C PHE A 34 -24.05 -14.88 8.20
N GLU A 35 -23.78 -14.60 9.47
CA GLU A 35 -24.77 -14.05 10.39
C GLU A 35 -24.89 -12.54 10.17
N ILE A 36 -26.00 -12.11 9.55
CA ILE A 36 -26.32 -10.69 9.39
C ILE A 36 -27.05 -10.25 10.65
N ASN A 37 -26.38 -9.50 11.53
CA ASN A 37 -27.03 -8.73 12.59
C ASN A 37 -27.44 -7.36 12.02
N ASP A 38 -28.69 -6.95 12.24
CA ASP A 38 -29.23 -5.66 11.76
C ASP A 38 -28.60 -4.42 12.44
N GLU A 39 -27.75 -4.61 13.46
CA GLU A 39 -27.07 -3.54 14.22
C GLU A 39 -25.64 -3.27 13.74
N VAL A 40 -25.40 -3.28 12.42
CA VAL A 40 -24.09 -2.84 11.91
C VAL A 40 -24.07 -1.31 11.93
N GLU A 41 -23.31 -0.72 12.85
CA GLU A 41 -22.94 0.69 12.78
C GLU A 41 -22.40 0.96 11.37
N ALA A 42 -22.99 1.96 10.68
CA ALA A 42 -22.56 2.34 9.35
C ALA A 42 -21.06 2.64 9.41
N VAL A 43 -20.26 1.77 8.80
CA VAL A 43 -18.82 1.99 8.63
C VAL A 43 -18.68 3.34 7.94
N GLU A 44 -18.07 4.33 8.59
CA GLU A 44 -17.81 5.64 7.99
C GLU A 44 -16.90 5.43 6.77
N VAL A 45 -17.49 5.36 5.59
CA VAL A 45 -16.79 5.16 4.30
C VAL A 45 -15.96 6.41 3.90
N ASN A 46 -15.90 7.43 4.75
CA ASN A 46 -15.50 8.78 4.35
C ASN A 46 -14.01 9.11 4.58
N ASP A 47 -13.37 8.53 5.60
CA ASP A 47 -12.09 9.08 6.09
C ASP A 47 -10.85 8.73 5.22
N ASN A 48 -10.96 7.78 4.30
CA ASN A 48 -9.81 7.27 3.52
C ASN A 48 -9.94 7.46 2.00
N ILE A 49 -10.94 8.21 1.53
CA ILE A 49 -11.15 8.46 0.08
C ILE A 49 -9.92 9.16 -0.52
N ASP A 50 -9.36 10.17 0.15
CA ASP A 50 -8.19 10.91 -0.33
C ASP A 50 -6.94 10.02 -0.41
N ASN A 51 -6.76 9.13 0.57
CA ASN A 51 -5.65 8.16 0.57
C ASN A 51 -5.79 7.16 -0.58
N GLN A 52 -7.01 6.68 -0.84
CA GLN A 52 -7.28 5.77 -1.95
C GLN A 52 -7.08 6.46 -3.31
N ILE A 53 -7.50 7.72 -3.46
CA ILE A 53 -7.26 8.52 -4.67
C ILE A 53 -5.76 8.65 -4.90
N PHE A 54 -5.01 9.03 -3.87
CA PHE A 54 -3.55 9.20 -3.98
C PHE A 54 -2.82 7.88 -4.26
N PHE A 55 -3.27 6.77 -3.68
CA PHE A 55 -2.75 5.44 -4.01
C PHE A 55 -2.99 5.11 -5.48
N ASN A 56 -4.21 5.28 -5.98
CA ASN A 56 -4.54 4.99 -7.37
C ASN A 56 -3.72 5.85 -8.36
N GLU A 57 -3.48 7.13 -8.03
CA GLU A 57 -2.61 8.00 -8.82
C GLU A 57 -1.17 7.48 -8.85
N LEU A 58 -0.61 7.15 -7.67
CA LEU A 58 0.75 6.60 -7.59
C LEU A 58 0.85 5.26 -8.32
N GLU A 59 -0.16 4.41 -8.18
CA GLU A 59 -0.22 3.10 -8.83
C GLU A 59 -0.17 3.25 -10.36
N GLN A 60 -0.94 4.17 -10.95
CA GLN A 60 -0.90 4.44 -12.39
C GLN A 60 0.47 4.92 -12.87
N ILE A 61 1.18 5.70 -12.06
CA ILE A 61 2.54 6.15 -12.39
C ILE A 61 3.51 4.96 -12.30
N VAL A 62 3.43 4.18 -11.22
CA VAL A 62 4.26 2.99 -11.01
C VAL A 62 4.08 1.98 -12.13
N ASP A 63 2.84 1.74 -12.57
CA ASP A 63 2.53 0.84 -13.69
C ASP A 63 3.14 1.32 -15.02
N ARG A 64 3.22 2.64 -15.23
CA ARG A 64 3.81 3.22 -16.44
C ARG A 64 5.34 3.19 -16.45
N VAL A 65 5.98 3.51 -15.33
CA VAL A 65 7.44 3.76 -15.27
C VAL A 65 8.23 2.59 -14.67
N GLY A 66 7.56 1.75 -13.88
CA GLY A 66 8.12 0.60 -13.21
C GLY A 66 8.16 -0.64 -14.09
N THR A 67 8.91 -1.63 -13.63
CA THR A 67 8.78 -3.02 -14.06
C THR A 67 7.73 -3.74 -13.20
N ASP A 68 7.18 -4.87 -13.66
CA ASP A 68 6.26 -5.70 -12.87
C ASP A 68 6.80 -5.98 -11.47
N LYS A 69 8.11 -6.25 -11.36
CA LYS A 69 8.74 -6.52 -10.07
C LYS A 69 8.80 -5.28 -9.18
N GLU A 70 9.07 -4.11 -9.74
CA GLU A 70 9.04 -2.84 -9.00
C GLU A 70 7.62 -2.49 -8.57
N TYR A 71 6.61 -2.75 -9.41
CA TYR A 71 5.20 -2.62 -9.06
C TYR A 71 4.87 -3.47 -7.83
N PHE A 72 5.20 -4.76 -7.84
CA PHE A 72 4.89 -5.63 -6.69
C PHE A 72 5.70 -5.26 -5.44
N VAL A 73 6.93 -4.75 -5.58
CA VAL A 73 7.68 -4.20 -4.44
C VAL A 73 6.93 -3.02 -3.84
N PHE A 74 6.49 -2.06 -4.66
CA PHE A 74 5.69 -0.91 -4.20
C PHE A 74 4.40 -1.36 -3.51
N TYR A 75 3.63 -2.22 -4.17
CA TYR A 75 2.37 -2.74 -3.65
C TYR A 75 2.54 -3.39 -2.28
N LEU A 76 3.48 -4.33 -2.13
CA LEU A 76 3.70 -5.03 -0.86
C LEU A 76 4.16 -4.10 0.27
N LEU A 77 4.94 -3.06 -0.05
CA LEU A 77 5.33 -2.04 0.93
C LEU A 77 4.12 -1.21 1.38
N CYS A 78 3.21 -0.85 0.46
CA CYS A 78 1.93 -0.20 0.79
C CYS A 78 1.04 -1.09 1.69
N GLN A 79 1.10 -2.41 1.52
CA GLN A 79 0.43 -3.39 2.40
C GLN A 79 1.13 -3.57 3.77
N GLY A 80 2.12 -2.73 4.09
CA GLY A 80 2.81 -2.74 5.39
C GLY A 80 3.91 -3.79 5.53
N LYS A 81 4.28 -4.51 4.45
CA LYS A 81 5.39 -5.48 4.52
C LYS A 81 6.72 -4.76 4.65
N SER A 82 7.62 -5.32 5.46
CA SER A 82 9.00 -4.85 5.55
C SER A 82 9.83 -5.24 4.33
N LEU A 83 10.93 -4.52 4.08
CA LEU A 83 11.88 -4.84 3.00
C LEU A 83 12.38 -6.30 3.04
N ASN A 84 12.55 -6.86 4.24
CA ASN A 84 12.98 -8.24 4.42
C ASN A 84 11.88 -9.25 4.07
N GLU A 85 10.63 -8.95 4.41
CA GLU A 85 9.49 -9.80 4.04
C GLU A 85 9.27 -9.80 2.52
N VAL A 86 9.32 -8.62 1.90
CA VAL A 86 9.29 -8.49 0.43
C VAL A 86 10.48 -9.23 -0.19
N GLY A 87 11.68 -9.12 0.41
CA GLY A 87 12.86 -9.85 -0.03
C GLY A 87 12.65 -11.37 -0.06
N LYS A 88 12.03 -11.93 0.97
CA LYS A 88 11.69 -13.36 1.03
C LYS A 88 10.75 -13.77 -0.12
N VAL A 89 9.75 -12.95 -0.48
CA VAL A 89 8.83 -13.23 -1.61
C VAL A 89 9.59 -13.36 -2.93
N PHE A 90 10.61 -12.53 -3.16
CA PHE A 90 11.39 -12.53 -4.40
C PHE A 90 12.67 -13.37 -4.33
N ASN A 91 12.94 -14.04 -3.22
CA ASN A 91 14.23 -14.69 -2.93
C ASN A 91 15.43 -13.73 -3.10
N LEU A 92 15.29 -12.52 -2.57
CA LEU A 92 16.28 -11.44 -2.58
C LEU A 92 16.55 -10.93 -1.16
N SER A 93 17.69 -10.26 -0.96
CA SER A 93 17.96 -9.56 0.29
C SER A 93 17.08 -8.31 0.42
N GLY A 94 16.76 -7.92 1.65
CA GLY A 94 16.05 -6.65 1.90
C GLY A 94 16.83 -5.43 1.37
N GLU A 95 18.17 -5.49 1.32
CA GLU A 95 18.99 -4.45 0.70
C GLU A 95 18.73 -4.33 -0.80
N ARG A 96 18.58 -5.47 -1.50
CA ARG A 96 18.27 -5.46 -2.93
C ARG A 96 16.88 -4.87 -3.18
N ILE A 97 15.91 -5.21 -2.35
CA ILE A 97 14.57 -4.60 -2.40
C ILE A 97 14.64 -3.09 -2.17
N ARG A 98 15.45 -2.63 -1.19
CA ARG A 98 15.65 -1.19 -0.94
C ARG A 98 16.21 -0.47 -2.16
N GLN A 99 17.20 -1.06 -2.83
CA GLN A 99 17.79 -0.47 -4.05
C GLN A 99 16.75 -0.36 -5.16
N MET A 100 15.94 -1.40 -5.38
CA MET A 100 14.87 -1.38 -6.38
C MET A 100 13.82 -0.33 -6.06
N TYR A 101 13.38 -0.26 -4.80
CA TYR A 101 12.41 0.74 -4.36
C TYR A 101 12.94 2.17 -4.53
N ASN A 102 14.21 2.43 -4.16
CA ASN A 102 14.83 3.74 -4.39
C ASN A 102 14.91 4.09 -5.88
N GLY A 103 15.25 3.13 -6.74
CA GLY A 103 15.26 3.34 -8.19
C GLY A 103 13.87 3.65 -8.74
N LEU A 104 12.83 2.97 -8.25
CA LEU A 104 11.44 3.27 -8.60
C LEU A 104 11.04 4.68 -8.17
N LEU A 105 11.38 5.10 -6.94
CA LEU A 105 11.10 6.46 -6.46
C LEU A 105 11.72 7.52 -7.36
N ASP A 106 12.94 7.30 -7.84
CA ASP A 106 13.62 8.24 -8.73
C ASP A 106 12.90 8.36 -10.09
N LYS A 107 12.35 7.24 -10.61
CA LYS A 107 11.52 7.26 -11.83
C LYS A 107 10.22 8.04 -11.62
N ILE A 108 9.53 7.81 -10.51
CA ILE A 108 8.27 8.51 -10.17
C ILE A 108 8.49 10.03 -10.10
N VAL A 109 9.56 10.46 -9.41
CA VAL A 109 9.88 11.88 -9.25
C VAL A 109 10.25 12.54 -10.59
N ASN A 110 10.92 11.81 -11.48
CA ASN A 110 11.29 12.31 -12.81
C ASN A 110 10.09 12.44 -13.75
N GLU A 111 9.16 11.48 -13.73
CA GLU A 111 7.91 11.53 -14.54
C GLU A 111 6.98 12.68 -14.10
N ALA A 112 7.06 13.06 -12.83
CA ALA A 112 6.24 14.10 -12.22
C ALA A 112 6.80 15.53 -12.33
N SER A 113 8.01 15.68 -12.87
CA SER A 113 8.73 16.95 -12.99
C SER A 113 8.54 17.57 -14.36
#